data_AF-A0A7V1BS95-F1
#
_entry.id   AF-A0A7V1BS95-F1
#
_cell.length_a   1.000
_cell.length_b   1.000
_cell.length_c   1.000
_cell.angle_alpha   90.00
_cell.angle_beta   90.00
_cell.angle_gamma   90.00
#
_symmetry.space_group_name_H-M   'P 1'
#
loop_
_entity.id
_entity.type
_entity.pdbx_description
1 polymer ?
#
loop_
_entity_poly.entity_id
_entity_poly.type
_entity_poly.pdbx_seq_one_letter_code
_entity_poly.pdbx_strand_id
1 'polypeptide(L)'
;RTVNFKNTIIIMTSNLGSHLIQEKLFNIDESEIEEVMGGLRENMVDLLRRTIRPEFLNRIDEIVLFKPLTHKEIREIVDIQLDKLIDMLKAKEIEINVSDEAKDWLANLGYDVTFGARPLKRTIQKYLVNPLSQELLMNKFTGGDTIYVEVGDKGKLVFSKK
;
A
#
# COMPACT_ATOMS: atom_id res chain seq x y z
N ARG A 1 -23.62 32.93 1.43
CA ARG A 1 -23.63 32.06 2.64
C ARG A 1 -22.19 31.95 3.13
N THR A 2 -21.95 32.16 4.43
CA THR A 2 -20.60 32.04 5.02
C THR A 2 -20.36 30.60 5.45
N VAL A 3 -19.15 30.08 5.18
CA VAL A 3 -18.72 28.74 5.59
C VAL A 3 -17.71 28.89 6.75
N ASN A 4 -17.76 28.01 7.75
CA ASN A 4 -16.93 28.07 8.95
C ASN A 4 -16.14 26.75 9.11
N PHE A 5 -14.81 26.85 9.23
CA PHE A 5 -13.87 25.72 9.37
C PHE A 5 -13.26 25.60 10.78
N LYS A 6 -13.82 26.27 11.80
CA LYS A 6 -13.25 26.29 13.17
C LYS A 6 -13.06 24.89 13.80
N ASN A 7 -13.92 23.93 13.46
CA ASN A 7 -13.87 22.57 13.98
C ASN A 7 -13.54 21.58 12.85
N THR A 8 -12.55 21.90 12.03
CA THR A 8 -12.14 21.08 10.88
C THR A 8 -10.63 20.95 10.86
N ILE A 9 -10.16 19.72 10.65
CA ILE A 9 -8.74 19.47 10.35
C ILE A 9 -8.59 19.56 8.83
N ILE A 10 -7.74 20.49 8.38
CA ILE A 10 -7.43 20.65 6.97
C ILE A 10 -6.15 19.87 6.68
N ILE A 11 -6.28 18.81 5.90
CA ILE A 11 -5.14 18.00 5.46
C ILE A 11 -4.88 18.32 3.99
N MET A 12 -3.64 18.67 3.67
CA MET A 12 -3.19 18.92 2.31
C MET A 12 -2.07 17.95 1.98
N THR A 13 -2.09 17.40 0.76
CA THR A 13 -1.07 16.48 0.29
C THR A 13 -0.44 17.02 -0.98
N SER A 14 0.87 16.82 -1.11
CA SER A 14 1.65 17.21 -2.29
C SER A 14 2.68 16.14 -2.57
N ASN A 15 2.95 15.90 -3.85
CA ASN A 15 4.04 15.03 -4.32
C ASN A 15 5.34 15.80 -4.57
N LEU A 16 5.41 17.08 -4.17
CA LEU A 16 6.62 17.89 -4.32
C LEU A 16 7.81 17.22 -3.63
N GLY A 17 8.92 17.08 -4.34
CA GLY A 17 10.13 16.47 -3.81
C GLY A 17 10.10 14.94 -3.68
N SER A 18 9.04 14.25 -4.13
CA SER A 18 8.97 12.78 -4.02
C SER A 18 10.15 12.07 -4.70
N HIS A 19 10.61 12.58 -5.83
CA HIS A 19 11.77 12.07 -6.56
C HIS A 19 13.08 12.21 -5.76
N LEU A 20 13.28 13.33 -5.05
CA LEU A 20 14.48 13.55 -4.24
C LEU A 20 14.51 12.61 -3.03
N ILE A 21 13.35 12.35 -2.41
CA ILE A 21 13.22 11.38 -1.31
C ILE A 21 13.58 9.99 -1.82
N GLN A 22 13.05 9.59 -2.97
CA GLN A 22 13.31 8.28 -3.57
C GLN A 22 14.77 8.09 -3.96
N GLU A 23 15.37 9.07 -4.65
CA GLU A 23 16.78 9.01 -5.07
C GLU A 23 17.71 8.92 -3.87
N LYS A 24 17.49 9.73 -2.85
CA LYS A 24 18.34 9.73 -1.66
C LYS A 24 18.17 8.50 -0.79
N LEU A 25 17.02 7.83 -0.81
CA LEU A 25 16.76 6.63 -0.02
C LEU A 25 16.97 5.34 -0.84
N PHE A 26 17.39 5.45 -2.09
CA PHE A 26 17.68 4.30 -2.93
C PHE A 26 18.92 3.57 -2.41
N ASN A 27 18.78 2.27 -2.10
CA ASN A 27 19.82 1.42 -1.53
C ASN A 27 20.37 1.86 -0.16
N ILE A 28 19.58 2.62 0.61
CA ILE A 28 19.92 2.95 2.00
C ILE A 28 19.31 1.91 2.93
N ASP A 29 20.07 1.49 3.93
CA ASP A 29 19.60 0.56 4.95
C ASP A 29 18.51 1.21 5.81
N GLU A 30 17.54 0.40 6.26
CA GLU A 30 16.38 0.89 7.04
C GLU A 30 16.80 1.67 8.30
N SER A 31 17.96 1.33 8.88
CA SER A 31 18.57 2.00 10.03
C SER A 31 19.07 3.42 9.76
N GLU A 32 19.37 3.76 8.50
CA GLU A 32 19.93 5.05 8.09
C GLU A 32 18.85 6.01 7.55
N ILE A 33 17.64 5.50 7.27
CA ILE A 33 16.52 6.28 6.72
C ILE A 33 16.21 7.51 7.60
N GLU A 34 16.25 7.36 8.92
CA GLU A 34 15.90 8.46 9.83
C GLU A 34 16.89 9.62 9.79
N GLU A 35 18.20 9.32 9.76
CA GLU A 35 19.25 10.32 9.63
C GLU A 35 19.15 11.07 8.30
N VAL A 36 18.98 10.31 7.20
CA VAL A 36 18.85 10.86 5.84
C VAL A 36 17.60 11.74 5.72
N MET A 37 16.48 11.32 6.32
CA MET A 37 15.25 12.11 6.36
C MET A 37 15.39 13.41 7.13
N GLY A 38 16.22 13.44 8.19
CA GLY A 38 16.57 14.67 8.91
C GLY A 38 17.18 15.73 7.99
N GLY A 39 18.21 15.35 7.21
CA GLY A 39 18.85 16.24 6.24
C GLY A 39 17.99 16.59 5.02
N LEU A 40 17.05 15.71 4.63
CA LEU A 40 16.08 16.00 3.57
C LEU A 40 15.06 17.05 3.98
N ARG A 41 14.70 17.13 5.27
CA ARG A 41 13.65 18.06 5.74
C ARG A 41 13.97 19.51 5.41
N GLU A 42 15.20 19.95 5.59
CA GLU A 42 15.64 21.31 5.27
C GLU A 42 15.52 21.60 3.76
N ASN A 43 16.03 20.68 2.93
CA ASN A 43 15.93 20.78 1.47
C ASN A 43 14.46 20.82 0.99
N MET A 44 13.56 20.09 1.65
CA MET A 44 12.13 20.08 1.34
C MET A 44 11.43 21.38 1.73
N VAL A 45 11.79 21.96 2.88
CA VAL A 45 11.25 23.26 3.31
C VAL A 45 11.64 24.37 2.33
N ASP A 46 12.89 24.36 1.86
CA ASP A 46 13.36 25.33 0.87
C ASP A 46 12.66 25.15 -0.49
N LEU A 47 12.47 23.90 -0.92
CA LEU A 47 11.71 23.60 -2.13
C LEU A 47 10.26 24.09 -2.01
N LEU A 48 9.61 23.83 -0.87
CA LEU A 48 8.25 24.32 -0.58
C LEU A 48 8.17 25.85 -0.63
N ARG A 49 9.14 26.56 -0.04
CA ARG A 49 9.19 28.04 -0.06
C ARG A 49 9.38 28.63 -1.46
N ARG A 50 10.05 27.90 -2.36
CA ARG A 50 10.23 28.32 -3.77
C ARG A 50 8.97 28.07 -4.60
N THR A 51 8.20 27.03 -4.28
CA THR A 51 7.02 26.64 -5.06
C THR A 51 5.71 27.24 -4.52
N ILE A 52 5.59 27.41 -3.21
CA ILE A 52 4.38 27.88 -2.53
C ILE A 52 4.64 29.25 -1.91
N ARG A 53 3.64 30.14 -2.01
CA ARG A 53 3.75 31.50 -1.46
C ARG A 53 3.95 31.47 0.06
N PRO A 54 4.85 32.30 0.62
CA PRO A 54 5.09 32.34 2.06
C PRO A 54 3.83 32.62 2.90
N GLU A 55 2.91 33.44 2.41
CA GLU A 55 1.65 33.73 3.11
C GLU A 55 0.83 32.46 3.38
N PHE A 56 0.80 31.54 2.42
CA PHE A 56 0.07 30.29 2.55
C PHE A 56 0.79 29.32 3.48
N LEU A 57 2.12 29.22 3.36
CA LEU A 57 2.93 28.36 4.24
C LEU A 57 2.83 28.80 5.71
N ASN A 58 2.72 30.11 5.96
CA ASN A 58 2.52 30.66 7.31
C ASN A 58 1.13 30.33 7.91
N ARG A 59 0.22 29.70 7.15
CA ARG A 59 -1.08 29.19 7.62
C ARG A 59 -1.08 27.69 7.88
N ILE A 60 0.06 27.02 7.67
CA ILE A 60 0.23 25.60 7.92
C ILE A 60 0.90 25.45 9.29
N ASP A 61 0.22 24.76 10.20
CA ASP A 61 0.76 24.53 11.54
C ASP A 61 1.94 23.55 11.53
N GLU A 62 1.82 22.45 10.77
CA GLU A 62 2.83 21.39 10.72
C GLU A 62 3.03 20.85 9.30
N ILE A 63 4.29 20.57 8.96
CA ILE A 63 4.67 19.92 7.70
C ILE A 63 5.23 18.54 8.02
N VAL A 64 4.50 17.52 7.57
CA VAL A 64 4.87 16.11 7.77
C VAL A 64 5.45 15.55 6.47
N LEU A 65 6.67 15.02 6.56
CA LEU A 65 7.33 14.32 5.45
C LEU A 65 7.08 12.82 5.57
N PHE A 66 6.58 12.20 4.51
CA PHE A 66 6.33 10.76 4.49
C PHE A 66 7.59 10.01 4.04
N LYS A 67 7.98 9.00 4.82
CA LYS A 67 9.01 8.02 4.44
C LYS A 67 8.44 7.11 3.32
N PRO A 68 9.27 6.62 2.40
CA PRO A 68 8.86 5.56 1.48
C PRO A 68 8.49 4.31 2.28
N LEU A 69 7.59 3.49 1.73
CA LEU A 69 7.19 2.24 2.36
C LEU A 69 8.31 1.21 2.27
N THR A 70 8.58 0.52 3.37
CA THR A 70 9.52 -0.61 3.37
C THR A 70 8.84 -1.87 2.87
N HIS A 71 9.63 -2.87 2.46
CA HIS A 71 9.09 -4.16 1.99
C HIS A 71 8.15 -4.79 3.03
N LYS A 72 8.55 -4.72 4.30
CA LYS A 72 7.75 -5.19 5.43
C LYS A 72 6.43 -4.41 5.55
N GLU A 73 6.44 -3.09 5.44
CA GLU A 73 5.20 -2.30 5.49
C GLU A 73 4.28 -2.60 4.30
N ILE A 74 4.83 -2.83 3.11
CA ILE A 74 4.04 -3.26 1.93
C ILE A 74 3.40 -4.61 2.20
N ARG A 75 4.13 -5.51 2.87
CA ARG A 75 3.63 -6.82 3.25
C ARG A 75 2.47 -6.75 4.22
N GLU A 76 2.53 -5.85 5.20
CA GLU A 76 1.40 -5.55 6.11
C GLU A 76 0.22 -4.95 5.35
N ILE A 77 0.47 -4.09 4.34
CA ILE A 77 -0.59 -3.56 3.48
C ILE A 77 -1.25 -4.69 2.66
N VAL A 78 -0.52 -5.71 2.22
CA VAL A 78 -1.13 -6.90 1.59
C VAL A 78 -2.13 -7.54 2.54
N ASP A 79 -1.75 -7.77 3.80
CA ASP A 79 -2.63 -8.38 4.80
C ASP A 79 -3.91 -7.54 5.00
N ILE A 80 -3.79 -6.23 5.15
CA ILE A 80 -4.94 -5.31 5.26
C ILE A 80 -5.88 -5.39 4.04
N GLN A 81 -5.33 -5.55 2.83
CA GLN A 81 -6.16 -5.70 1.63
C GLN A 81 -6.83 -7.07 1.57
N LEU A 82 -6.18 -8.12 2.08
CA LEU A 82 -6.73 -9.47 2.14
C LEU A 82 -7.85 -9.59 3.18
N ASP A 83 -7.82 -8.82 4.26
CA ASP A 83 -8.89 -8.83 5.29
C ASP A 83 -10.27 -8.60 4.67
N LYS A 84 -10.37 -7.67 3.72
CA LYS A 84 -11.63 -7.42 2.99
C LYS A 84 -12.11 -8.62 2.20
N LEU A 85 -11.18 -9.38 1.59
CA LEU A 85 -11.51 -10.60 0.87
C LEU A 85 -11.93 -11.71 1.84
N ILE A 86 -11.21 -11.85 2.95
CA ILE A 86 -11.50 -12.83 4.01
C ILE A 86 -12.92 -12.60 4.56
N ASP A 87 -13.27 -11.36 4.89
CA ASP A 87 -14.61 -11.00 5.38
C ASP A 87 -15.71 -11.34 4.36
N MET A 88 -15.47 -11.09 3.07
CA MET A 88 -16.40 -11.43 1.99
C MET A 88 -16.61 -12.94 1.82
N LEU A 89 -15.55 -13.74 1.94
CA LEU A 89 -15.62 -15.20 1.84
C LEU A 89 -16.26 -15.83 3.08
N LYS A 90 -15.99 -15.25 4.25
CA LYS A 90 -16.59 -15.69 5.52
C LYS A 90 -18.11 -15.56 5.50
N ALA A 91 -18.65 -14.52 4.87
CA ALA A 91 -20.10 -14.38 4.65
C ALA A 91 -20.72 -15.49 3.76
N LYS A 92 -19.88 -16.26 3.05
CA LYS A 92 -20.25 -17.44 2.26
C LYS A 92 -19.85 -18.76 2.93
N GLU A 93 -19.44 -18.71 4.20
CA GLU A 93 -18.93 -19.85 4.96
C GLU A 93 -17.66 -20.47 4.34
N ILE A 94 -16.85 -19.66 3.63
CA ILE A 94 -15.60 -20.10 3.00
C ILE A 94 -14.43 -19.45 3.75
N GLU A 95 -13.45 -20.27 4.13
CA GLU A 95 -12.20 -19.80 4.70
C GLU A 95 -11.11 -19.72 3.62
N ILE A 96 -10.16 -18.80 3.78
CA ILE A 96 -9.01 -18.67 2.88
C ILE A 96 -7.73 -18.51 3.70
N ASN A 97 -6.72 -19.31 3.37
CA ASN A 97 -5.37 -19.25 3.90
C ASN A 97 -4.40 -18.94 2.77
N VAL A 98 -3.84 -17.73 2.78
CA VAL A 98 -2.84 -17.31 1.81
C VAL A 98 -1.45 -17.51 2.41
N SER A 99 -0.60 -18.30 1.75
CA SER A 99 0.76 -18.57 2.24
C SER A 99 1.60 -17.29 2.29
N ASP A 100 2.62 -17.26 3.16
CA ASP A 100 3.50 -16.11 3.26
C ASP A 100 4.24 -15.83 1.95
N GLU A 101 4.66 -16.90 1.26
CA GLU A 101 5.27 -16.82 -0.09
C GLU A 101 4.33 -16.16 -1.12
N ALA A 102 3.03 -16.50 -1.10
CA ALA A 102 2.05 -15.90 -1.99
C ALA A 102 1.82 -14.42 -1.70
N LYS A 103 1.82 -14.05 -0.43
CA LYS A 103 1.67 -12.66 -0.02
C LYS A 103 2.95 -11.85 -0.30
N ASP A 104 4.15 -12.41 -0.13
CA ASP A 104 5.42 -11.79 -0.54
C ASP A 104 5.49 -11.60 -2.05
N TRP A 105 5.02 -12.59 -2.80
CA TRP A 105 4.90 -12.50 -4.26
C TRP A 105 3.95 -11.37 -4.69
N LEU A 106 2.80 -11.22 -4.02
CA LEU A 106 1.88 -10.11 -4.25
C LEU A 106 2.49 -8.75 -3.88
N ALA A 107 3.23 -8.67 -2.78
CA ALA A 107 3.94 -7.46 -2.34
C ALA A 107 4.97 -7.03 -3.39
N ASN A 108 5.82 -7.95 -3.84
CA ASN A 108 6.84 -7.71 -4.86
C ASN A 108 6.24 -7.23 -6.19
N LEU A 109 5.12 -7.81 -6.62
CA LEU A 109 4.48 -7.46 -7.88
C LEU A 109 3.66 -6.15 -7.80
N GLY A 110 3.17 -5.80 -6.60
CA GLY A 110 2.34 -4.63 -6.36
C GLY A 110 3.10 -3.41 -5.85
N TYR A 111 4.39 -3.53 -5.59
CA TYR A 111 5.26 -2.44 -5.20
C TYR A 111 5.89 -1.77 -6.41
N ASP A 112 5.78 -0.45 -6.46
CA ASP A 112 6.48 0.39 -7.41
C ASP A 112 7.11 1.56 -6.64
N VAL A 113 8.39 1.84 -6.87
CA VAL A 113 9.12 2.91 -6.16
C VAL A 113 8.46 4.27 -6.38
N THR A 114 7.92 4.52 -7.58
CA THR A 114 7.27 5.78 -7.97
C THR A 114 5.85 5.88 -7.43
N PHE A 115 5.09 4.79 -7.49
CA PHE A 115 3.67 4.77 -7.14
C PHE A 115 3.36 4.21 -5.74
N GLY A 116 4.37 3.76 -4.99
CA GLY A 116 4.22 3.09 -3.70
C GLY A 116 3.35 1.84 -3.79
N ALA A 117 2.57 1.56 -2.75
CA ALA A 117 1.62 0.45 -2.70
C ALA A 117 0.31 0.69 -3.51
N ARG A 118 0.19 1.79 -4.26
CA ARG A 118 -1.05 2.08 -5.04
C ARG A 118 -1.41 0.96 -6.03
N PRO A 119 -0.47 0.32 -6.74
CA PRO A 119 -0.77 -0.80 -7.62
C PRO A 119 -1.23 -2.06 -6.87
N LEU A 120 -0.94 -2.19 -5.57
CA LEU A 120 -1.14 -3.42 -4.80
C LEU A 120 -2.59 -3.90 -4.82
N LYS A 121 -3.56 -3.01 -4.64
CA LYS A 121 -4.99 -3.36 -4.74
C LYS A 121 -5.33 -3.95 -6.10
N ARG A 122 -4.79 -3.38 -7.19
CA ARG A 122 -5.02 -3.87 -8.56
C ARG A 122 -4.32 -5.20 -8.80
N THR A 123 -3.12 -5.38 -8.25
CA THR A 123 -2.38 -6.64 -8.27
C THR A 123 -3.15 -7.75 -7.58
N ILE A 124 -3.60 -7.53 -6.34
CA ILE A 124 -4.43 -8.49 -5.59
C ILE A 124 -5.72 -8.80 -6.36
N GLN A 125 -6.40 -7.77 -6.88
CA GLN A 125 -7.61 -7.98 -7.69
C GLN A 125 -7.33 -8.88 -8.91
N LYS A 126 -6.27 -8.59 -9.66
CA LYS A 126 -5.95 -9.26 -10.92
C LYS A 126 -5.49 -10.70 -10.72
N TYR A 127 -4.64 -10.95 -9.72
CA TYR A 127 -3.94 -12.22 -9.56
C TYR A 127 -4.54 -13.14 -8.50
N LEU A 128 -5.29 -12.59 -7.54
CA LEU A 128 -5.95 -13.38 -6.49
C LEU A 128 -7.47 -13.37 -6.68
N VAL A 129 -8.11 -12.20 -6.60
CA VAL A 129 -9.58 -12.10 -6.51
C VAL A 129 -10.25 -12.57 -7.80
N ASN A 130 -9.76 -12.14 -8.96
CA ASN A 130 -10.36 -12.51 -10.24
C ASN A 130 -10.27 -14.03 -10.51
N PRO A 131 -9.10 -14.69 -10.39
CA PRO A 131 -9.02 -16.14 -10.53
C PRO A 131 -9.87 -16.89 -9.50
N LEU A 132 -9.84 -16.47 -8.23
CA LEU A 132 -10.65 -17.09 -7.19
C LEU A 132 -12.15 -16.99 -7.51
N SER A 133 -12.59 -15.85 -8.04
CA SER A 133 -13.99 -15.65 -8.45
C SER A 133 -14.40 -16.63 -9.56
N GLN A 134 -13.51 -16.91 -10.51
CA GLN A 134 -13.77 -17.90 -11.56
C GLN A 134 -13.91 -19.31 -10.98
N GLU A 135 -13.04 -19.69 -10.04
CA GLU A 135 -13.08 -21.00 -9.39
C GLU A 135 -14.37 -21.19 -8.56
N LEU A 136 -14.81 -20.15 -7.87
CA LEU A 136 -16.09 -20.13 -7.15
C LEU A 136 -17.29 -20.27 -8.11
N LEU A 137 -17.28 -19.57 -9.25
CA LEU A 137 -18.33 -19.68 -10.27
C LEU A 137 -18.39 -21.07 -10.92
N MET A 138 -17.26 -21.78 -10.97
CA MET A 138 -17.19 -23.17 -11.44
C MET A 138 -17.61 -24.18 -10.36
N ASN A 139 -18.06 -23.73 -9.18
CA ASN A 139 -18.40 -24.56 -8.03
C ASN A 139 -17.24 -25.46 -7.55
N LYS A 140 -15.98 -25.05 -7.74
CA LYS A 140 -14.83 -25.81 -7.20
C LYS A 140 -14.68 -25.66 -5.69
N PHE A 141 -15.18 -24.57 -5.14
CA PHE A 141 -15.20 -24.28 -3.70
C PHE A 141 -16.61 -23.87 -3.27
N THR A 142 -17.07 -24.41 -2.15
CA THR A 142 -18.42 -24.22 -1.60
C THR A 142 -18.36 -23.90 -0.11
N GLY A 143 -19.50 -23.52 0.49
CA GLY A 143 -19.57 -23.26 1.94
C GLY A 143 -19.08 -24.46 2.76
N GLY A 144 -18.30 -24.18 3.80
CA GLY A 144 -17.58 -25.14 4.63
C GLY A 144 -16.13 -25.40 4.19
N ASP A 145 -15.72 -24.93 3.02
CA ASP A 145 -14.38 -25.20 2.48
C ASP A 145 -13.31 -24.22 3.01
N THR A 146 -12.09 -24.73 3.17
CA THR A 146 -10.89 -23.92 3.36
C THR A 146 -10.04 -23.92 2.10
N ILE A 147 -9.84 -22.74 1.53
CA ILE A 147 -9.04 -22.52 0.33
C ILE A 147 -7.61 -22.19 0.74
N TYR A 148 -6.65 -22.96 0.25
CA TYR A 148 -5.23 -22.65 0.40
C TYR A 148 -4.69 -22.00 -0.87
N VAL A 149 -3.93 -20.92 -0.71
CA VAL A 149 -3.36 -20.15 -1.82
C VAL A 149 -1.84 -20.18 -1.73
N GLU A 150 -1.20 -20.68 -2.78
CA GLU A 150 0.25 -20.84 -2.88
C GLU A 150 0.77 -20.30 -4.22
N VAL A 151 2.08 -20.03 -4.29
CA VAL A 151 2.73 -19.63 -5.55
C VAL A 151 3.08 -20.90 -6.33
N GLY A 152 2.49 -21.08 -7.50
CA GLY A 152 2.87 -22.16 -8.41
C GLY A 152 4.07 -21.81 -9.30
N ASP A 153 4.64 -22.84 -9.92
CA ASP A 153 5.88 -22.78 -10.73
C ASP A 153 5.90 -21.75 -11.87
N LYS A 154 4.73 -21.27 -12.32
CA LYS A 154 4.59 -20.32 -13.43
C LYS A 154 4.38 -18.86 -12.98
N GLY A 155 4.65 -18.54 -11.72
CA GLY A 155 4.38 -17.21 -11.16
C GLY A 155 2.88 -16.88 -11.18
N LYS A 156 2.05 -17.89 -10.89
CA LYS A 156 0.60 -17.75 -10.73
C LYS A 156 0.20 -18.32 -9.38
N LEU A 157 -0.81 -17.72 -8.77
CA LEU A 157 -1.40 -18.28 -7.57
C LEU A 157 -2.21 -19.52 -7.93
N VAL A 158 -2.01 -20.58 -7.15
CA VAL A 158 -2.74 -21.85 -7.26
C VAL A 158 -3.65 -21.96 -6.04
N PHE A 159 -4.88 -22.41 -6.29
CA PHE A 159 -5.90 -22.60 -5.26
C PHE A 159 -6.11 -24.09 -5.05
N SER A 160 -6.01 -24.55 -3.81
CA SER A 160 -6.28 -25.93 -3.42
C SER A 160 -7.30 -25.99 -2.30
N LYS A 161 -8.05 -27.10 -2.26
CA LYS A 161 -8.99 -27.42 -1.20
C LYS A 161 -8.36 -28.47 -0.30
N LYS A 162 -8.55 -28.35 1.01
CA LYS A 162 -8.25 -29.41 1.96
C LYS A 162 -9.54 -29.96 2.56
#